data_AF-A0A9X2G4E9-F1
#
_entry.id   AF-A0A9X2G4E9-F1
#
_cell.length_a   1.000
_cell.length_b   1.000
_cell.length_c   1.000
_cell.angle_alpha   90.00
_cell.angle_beta   90.00
_cell.angle_gamma   90.00
#
_symmetry.space_group_name_H-M   'P 1'
#
loop_
_entity.id
_entity.type
_entity.pdbx_description
1 polymer ?
#
loop_
_entity_poly.entity_id
_entity_poly.type
_entity_poly.pdbx_seq_one_letter_code
_entity_poly.pdbx_strand_id
1 'polypeptide(L)'
;MTAFTVPRGDLTAALAAVMPHAGTEHPWGTLRFAPGEQTLRVWATDGFTAAHAKVRLFEHEDAGREVFDLAALDAGNVLQVFRATGGKDERAMRDAEEIRLDVSPLAKQLTVSEVGSLVDGSVLQVPLVEHTGEDRYPNVPAFMATFIAAPVVRSAWQLGPERISSFLKAAKAYDDFLRVKACGTGLAVAIGSKFVGVMSAARLDEETLREMEDEAVRWGHDLNSWGEPRRSPFVKDPTPPQEDGQKTFDLRTATGVVDVVDLGKAAEAAVDQDAALVLAAAELVVPTQYGSVAMLQRKLRVGFAKAGHLMDRLEAAGIVGPYESDKARQVLVVDLDKARELLATETEEG
;
A
#
# COMPACT_ATOMS: atom_id res chain seq x y z
N MET A 1 25.89 6.25 16.00
CA MET A 1 24.88 6.96 15.17
C MET A 1 24.95 6.25 13.85
N THR A 2 23.89 5.57 13.43
CA THR A 2 23.99 4.67 12.28
C THR A 2 23.60 5.43 11.04
N ALA A 3 24.47 5.42 10.03
CA ALA A 3 24.22 6.16 8.80
C ALA A 3 24.24 5.24 7.57
N PHE A 4 23.30 5.48 6.66
CA PHE A 4 23.16 4.69 5.44
C PHE A 4 23.02 5.61 4.24
N THR A 5 23.69 5.26 3.15
CA THR A 5 23.49 5.94 1.86
C THR A 5 22.71 5.04 0.93
N VAL A 6 21.63 5.56 0.36
CA VAL A 6 20.72 4.82 -0.53
C VAL A 6 20.43 5.61 -1.80
N PRO A 7 20.17 4.95 -2.95
CA PRO A 7 19.66 5.64 -4.13
C PRO A 7 18.28 6.21 -3.84
N ARG A 8 18.06 7.48 -4.20
CA ARG A 8 16.77 8.16 -4.00
C ARG A 8 15.63 7.44 -4.68
N GLY A 9 15.82 7.04 -5.94
CA GLY A 9 14.81 6.33 -6.74
C GLY A 9 14.34 5.04 -6.05
N ASP A 10 15.29 4.24 -5.56
CA ASP A 10 15.00 2.98 -4.87
C ASP A 10 14.27 3.19 -3.54
N LEU A 11 14.70 4.16 -2.72
CA LEU A 11 14.02 4.48 -1.46
C LEU A 11 12.60 4.99 -1.71
N THR A 12 12.43 5.89 -2.67
CA THR A 12 11.13 6.47 -3.04
C THR A 12 10.16 5.40 -3.51
N ALA A 13 10.61 4.49 -4.40
CA ALA A 13 9.79 3.39 -4.89
C ALA A 13 9.38 2.43 -3.76
N ALA A 14 10.31 2.10 -2.85
CA ALA A 14 10.02 1.23 -1.72
C ALA A 14 9.01 1.85 -0.74
N LEU A 15 9.16 3.13 -0.38
CA LEU A 15 8.22 3.82 0.50
C LEU A 15 6.83 3.93 -0.15
N ALA A 16 6.76 4.34 -1.42
CA ALA A 16 5.49 4.44 -2.15
C ALA A 16 4.78 3.08 -2.29
N ALA A 17 5.53 1.98 -2.39
CA ALA A 17 5.01 0.64 -2.46
C ALA A 17 4.56 0.08 -1.11
N VAL A 18 5.27 0.39 -0.01
CA VAL A 18 5.01 -0.20 1.32
C VAL A 18 3.98 0.61 2.12
N MET A 19 4.01 1.94 2.07
CA MET A 19 3.12 2.80 2.85
C MET A 19 1.63 2.51 2.71
N PRO A 20 1.09 2.17 1.52
CA PRO A 20 -0.33 1.83 1.37
C PRO A 20 -0.79 0.60 2.18
N HIS A 21 0.16 -0.19 2.69
CA HIS A 21 -0.08 -1.35 3.53
C HIS A 21 0.06 -1.03 5.02
N ALA A 22 0.35 0.20 5.43
CA ALA A 22 0.31 0.57 6.85
C ALA A 22 -1.13 0.82 7.29
N GLY A 23 -1.48 0.35 8.49
CA GLY A 23 -2.75 0.70 9.13
C GLY A 23 -2.81 2.18 9.53
N THR A 24 -3.90 2.59 10.18
CA THR A 24 -4.07 3.97 10.64
C THR A 24 -3.77 4.17 12.12
N GLU A 25 -3.73 3.10 12.90
CA GLU A 25 -3.58 3.12 14.36
C GLU A 25 -2.24 2.50 14.76
N HIS A 26 -1.64 2.96 15.87
CA HIS A 26 -0.46 2.30 16.43
C HIS A 26 -0.82 0.87 16.89
N PRO A 27 0.05 -0.15 16.72
CA PRO A 27 1.36 -0.12 16.07
C PRO A 27 1.32 -0.19 14.52
N TRP A 28 0.16 -0.49 13.92
CA TRP A 28 -0.05 -0.73 12.49
C TRP A 28 0.28 0.45 11.56
N GLY A 29 0.14 1.69 12.04
CA GLY A 29 0.47 2.92 11.30
C GLY A 29 1.96 3.22 11.18
N THR A 30 2.79 2.18 11.25
CA THR A 30 4.24 2.29 11.33
C THR A 30 4.89 1.46 10.22
N LEU A 31 5.95 1.99 9.62
CA LEU A 31 6.85 1.29 8.72
C LEU A 31 8.10 0.92 9.50
N ARG A 32 8.49 -0.35 9.40
CA ARG A 32 9.70 -0.86 10.02
C ARG A 32 10.83 -0.96 9.02
N PHE A 33 11.99 -0.45 9.41
CA PHE A 33 13.23 -0.43 8.66
C PHE A 33 14.26 -1.33 9.33
N ALA A 34 14.79 -2.29 8.59
CA ALA A 34 15.84 -3.18 9.07
C ALA A 34 17.05 -3.14 8.13
N PRO A 35 18.11 -2.43 8.53
CA PRO A 35 19.37 -2.42 7.80
C PRO A 35 20.00 -3.82 7.73
N GLY A 36 20.41 -4.22 6.53
CA GLY A 36 21.21 -5.41 6.27
C GLY A 36 22.61 -5.05 5.77
N GLU A 37 23.33 -6.03 5.22
CA GLU A 37 24.70 -5.78 4.73
C GLU A 37 24.72 -4.98 3.43
N GLN A 38 23.77 -5.26 2.55
CA GLN A 38 23.70 -4.67 1.21
C GLN A 38 22.33 -4.04 0.91
N THR A 39 21.36 -4.27 1.78
CA THR A 39 19.99 -3.82 1.57
C THR A 39 19.37 -3.31 2.85
N LEU A 40 18.68 -2.18 2.77
CA LEU A 40 17.71 -1.74 3.75
C LEU A 40 16.37 -2.41 3.44
N ARG A 41 15.84 -3.19 4.38
CA ARG A 41 14.51 -3.80 4.25
C ARG A 41 13.48 -2.90 4.89
N VAL A 42 12.32 -2.77 4.26
CA VAL A 42 11.22 -1.94 4.75
C VAL A 42 9.92 -2.74 4.66
N TRP A 43 9.10 -2.73 5.71
CA TRP A 43 7.81 -3.42 5.68
C TRP A 43 6.71 -2.71 6.47
N ALA A 44 5.47 -3.02 6.11
CA ALA A 44 4.25 -2.55 6.76
C ALA A 44 3.12 -3.58 6.67
N THR A 45 2.14 -3.47 7.57
CA THR A 45 0.90 -4.26 7.54
C THR A 45 -0.28 -3.49 8.12
N ASP A 46 -1.47 -3.69 7.53
CA ASP A 46 -2.76 -3.17 8.01
C ASP A 46 -3.61 -4.29 8.62
N GLY A 47 -3.00 -5.46 8.80
CA GLY A 47 -3.64 -6.69 9.24
C GLY A 47 -4.32 -7.45 8.10
N PHE A 48 -4.56 -6.88 6.93
CA PHE A 48 -5.13 -7.65 5.81
C PHE A 48 -4.13 -7.86 4.68
N THR A 49 -3.25 -6.89 4.53
CA THR A 49 -2.17 -6.87 3.57
C THR A 49 -0.88 -6.62 4.32
N ALA A 50 0.18 -7.26 3.87
CA ALA A 50 1.52 -6.98 4.33
C ALA A 50 2.43 -6.81 3.11
N ALA A 51 3.36 -5.87 3.20
CA ALA A 51 4.31 -5.58 2.15
C ALA A 51 5.73 -5.52 2.71
N HIS A 52 6.67 -6.00 1.92
CA HIS A 52 8.08 -6.01 2.21
C HIS A 52 8.88 -5.60 0.96
N ALA A 53 9.63 -4.51 1.07
CA ALA A 53 10.49 -3.98 0.03
C ALA A 53 11.99 -4.06 0.43
N LYS A 54 12.86 -4.12 -0.58
CA LYS A 54 14.32 -4.02 -0.44
C LYS A 54 14.83 -2.79 -1.18
N VAL A 55 15.60 -1.98 -0.46
CA VAL A 55 16.33 -0.81 -0.97
C VAL A 55 17.80 -1.15 -0.95
N ARG A 56 18.55 -0.86 -2.02
CA ARG A 56 20.00 -1.08 -2.06
C ARG A 56 20.73 -0.08 -1.16
N LEU A 57 21.75 -0.54 -0.44
CA LEU A 57 22.69 0.34 0.27
C LEU A 57 23.92 0.57 -0.61
N PHE A 58 24.37 1.82 -0.74
CA PHE A 58 25.65 2.17 -1.36
C PHE A 58 26.77 2.16 -0.34
N GLU A 59 26.56 2.84 0.78
CA GLU A 59 27.51 2.92 1.89
C GLU A 59 26.78 2.78 3.21
N HIS A 60 27.52 2.36 4.23
CA HIS A 60 27.02 2.17 5.58
C HIS A 60 28.13 2.50 6.58
N GLU A 61 27.83 3.38 7.54
CA GLU A 61 28.72 3.73 8.64
C GLU A 61 28.09 3.29 9.97
N ASP A 62 28.92 2.67 10.82
CA ASP A 62 28.62 2.24 12.20
C ASP A 62 27.79 0.95 12.34
N ALA A 63 28.38 -0.13 12.87
CA ALA A 63 27.88 -1.53 12.83
C ALA A 63 26.57 -1.83 13.60
N GLY A 64 25.92 -0.82 14.17
CA GLY A 64 24.62 -0.94 14.82
C GLY A 64 23.52 -1.03 13.77
N ARG A 65 23.35 -2.20 13.15
CA ARG A 65 22.24 -2.55 12.22
C ARG A 65 20.89 -2.65 12.95
N GLU A 66 20.64 -1.69 13.83
CA GLU A 66 19.45 -1.64 14.66
C GLU A 66 18.24 -1.33 13.79
N VAL A 67 17.16 -2.04 14.10
CA VAL A 67 15.86 -1.82 13.48
C VAL A 67 15.30 -0.50 14.01
N PHE A 68 14.72 0.30 13.13
CA PHE A 68 14.06 1.54 13.50
C PHE A 68 12.71 1.66 12.78
N ASP A 69 11.82 2.45 13.36
CA ASP A 69 10.43 2.53 12.97
C ASP A 69 10.04 3.99 12.70
N LEU A 70 9.26 4.23 11.65
CA LEU A 70 8.72 5.55 11.31
C LEU A 70 7.20 5.48 11.21
N ALA A 71 6.49 6.53 11.63
CA ALA A 71 5.07 6.63 11.35
C ALA A 71 4.85 6.74 9.83
N ALA A 72 3.78 6.15 9.32
CA ALA A 72 3.45 6.19 7.89
C ALA A 72 3.29 7.63 7.37
N LEU A 73 2.79 8.54 8.21
CA LEU A 73 2.70 9.96 7.89
C LEU A 73 4.10 10.58 7.69
N ASP A 74 5.04 10.29 8.58
CA ASP A 74 6.42 10.80 8.53
C ASP A 74 7.20 10.22 7.34
N ALA A 75 7.00 8.94 7.02
CA ALA A 75 7.50 8.34 5.80
C ALA A 75 6.96 9.05 4.54
N GLY A 76 5.71 9.52 4.59
CA GLY A 76 5.12 10.35 3.53
C GLY A 76 5.78 11.72 3.39
N ASN A 77 6.22 12.33 4.49
CA ASN A 77 6.98 13.58 4.46
C ASN A 77 8.35 13.38 3.78
N VAL A 78 9.02 12.25 4.04
CA VAL A 78 10.26 11.87 3.34
C VAL A 78 10.04 11.81 1.82
N LEU A 79 8.90 11.30 1.35
CA LEU A 79 8.57 11.27 -0.08
C LEU A 79 8.32 12.66 -0.70
N GLN A 80 7.91 13.65 0.08
CA GLN A 80 7.56 14.98 -0.42
C GLN A 80 8.75 15.92 -0.54
N VAL A 81 9.71 15.82 0.38
CA VAL A 81 10.85 16.75 0.43
C VAL A 81 11.80 16.59 -0.75
N PHE A 82 11.91 15.38 -1.31
CA PHE A 82 12.90 15.05 -2.35
C PHE A 82 12.28 14.84 -3.75
N ARG A 83 11.17 15.52 -4.05
CA ARG A 83 10.51 15.45 -5.35
C ARG A 83 11.36 16.13 -6.43
N ALA A 84 11.86 15.35 -7.37
CA ALA A 84 12.48 15.86 -8.60
C ALA A 84 11.46 16.61 -9.47
N THR A 85 11.91 17.70 -10.11
CA THR A 85 11.18 18.53 -11.08
C THR A 85 10.98 17.84 -12.44
N GLY A 86 10.24 16.72 -12.47
CA GLY A 86 9.58 16.10 -13.62
C GLY A 86 10.19 16.13 -15.04
N GLY A 87 10.82 15.02 -15.47
CA GLY A 87 11.08 14.69 -16.88
C GLY A 87 11.41 13.21 -17.14
N LYS A 88 11.20 12.72 -18.39
CA LYS A 88 11.45 11.30 -18.78
C LYS A 88 12.94 10.92 -18.81
N ASP A 89 13.82 11.86 -19.14
CA ASP A 89 15.28 11.69 -19.11
C ASP A 89 15.86 11.66 -17.68
N GLU A 90 15.09 12.09 -16.68
CA GLU A 90 15.56 12.21 -15.29
C GLU A 90 15.53 10.89 -14.52
N ARG A 91 14.89 9.82 -15.02
CA ARG A 91 14.80 8.56 -14.25
C ARG A 91 16.16 7.90 -14.03
N ALA A 92 17.05 7.95 -15.03
CA ALA A 92 18.43 7.52 -14.89
C ALA A 92 19.22 8.43 -13.92
N MET A 93 18.85 9.70 -13.83
CA MET A 93 19.45 10.69 -12.92
C MET A 93 18.93 10.52 -11.47
N ARG A 94 17.68 10.07 -11.28
CA ARG A 94 17.08 9.73 -9.96
C ARG A 94 17.77 8.59 -9.23
N ASP A 95 18.32 7.63 -9.98
CA ASP A 95 19.09 6.51 -9.42
C ASP A 95 20.54 6.90 -9.12
N ALA A 96 21.02 8.03 -9.65
CA ALA A 96 22.33 8.59 -9.39
C ALA A 96 22.36 9.56 -8.19
N GLU A 97 21.20 10.09 -7.79
CA GLU A 97 21.07 10.93 -6.60
C GLU A 97 21.00 10.09 -5.33
N GLU A 98 21.87 10.41 -4.39
CA GLU A 98 22.04 9.65 -3.15
C GLU A 98 21.34 10.36 -2.00
N ILE A 99 20.69 9.59 -1.14
CA ILE A 99 20.11 10.07 0.11
C ILE A 99 20.88 9.42 1.25
N ARG A 100 21.30 10.24 2.21
CA ARG A 100 21.83 9.78 3.48
C ARG A 100 20.74 9.77 4.54
N LEU A 101 20.68 8.65 5.25
CA LEU A 101 19.78 8.38 6.36
C LEU A 101 20.62 8.25 7.62
N ASP A 102 20.59 9.26 8.47
CA ASP A 102 21.29 9.27 9.75
C ASP A 102 20.30 8.96 10.89
N VAL A 103 20.39 7.75 11.44
CA VAL A 103 19.55 7.28 12.53
C VAL A 103 20.24 7.55 13.87
N SER A 104 19.57 8.31 14.72
CA SER A 104 20.01 8.60 16.08
C SER A 104 19.05 7.99 17.10
N PRO A 105 19.34 6.79 17.63
CA PRO A 105 18.51 6.15 18.66
C PRO A 105 18.40 7.00 19.92
N LEU A 106 19.51 7.65 20.32
CA LEU A 106 19.54 8.53 21.52
C LEU A 106 18.67 9.77 21.34
N ALA A 107 18.72 10.39 20.16
CA ALA A 107 17.87 11.56 19.86
C ALA A 107 16.45 11.15 19.42
N LYS A 108 16.21 9.86 19.21
CA LYS A 108 14.95 9.29 18.70
C LYS A 108 14.52 9.94 17.39
N GLN A 109 15.48 10.18 16.50
CA GLN A 109 15.26 10.90 15.25
C GLN A 109 16.01 10.25 14.10
N LEU A 110 15.38 10.28 12.93
CA LEU A 110 15.99 10.06 11.63
C LEU A 110 16.23 11.42 10.98
N THR A 111 17.46 11.66 10.54
CA THR A 111 17.79 12.78 9.67
C THR A 111 17.99 12.26 8.25
N VAL A 112 17.29 12.85 7.30
CA VAL A 112 17.37 12.52 5.87
C VAL A 112 17.98 13.71 5.15
N SER A 113 19.07 13.49 4.42
CA SER A 113 19.79 14.53 3.68
C SER A 113 20.12 14.07 2.26
N GLU A 114 20.05 15.00 1.30
CA GLU A 114 20.53 14.73 -0.07
C GLU A 114 22.06 14.79 -0.12
N VAL A 115 22.65 13.81 -0.78
CA VAL A 115 24.09 13.69 -1.00
C VAL A 115 24.35 13.71 -2.51
N GLY A 116 25.21 14.61 -2.97
CA GLY A 116 25.66 14.65 -4.36
C GLY A 116 25.44 15.97 -5.11
N SER A 117 24.82 16.98 -4.50
CA SER A 117 24.73 18.33 -5.08
C SER A 117 25.84 19.25 -4.55
N LEU A 118 26.29 20.20 -5.38
CA LEU A 118 27.34 21.18 -5.04
C LEU A 118 26.86 22.28 -4.06
N VAL A 119 25.62 22.20 -3.61
CA VAL A 119 24.90 23.18 -2.78
C VAL A 119 24.33 22.40 -1.59
N ASP A 120 24.27 23.02 -0.41
CA ASP A 120 23.68 22.40 0.79
C ASP A 120 22.28 21.83 0.46
N GLY A 121 22.18 20.50 0.47
CA GLY A 121 20.96 19.77 0.14
C GLY A 121 19.87 19.96 1.19
N SER A 122 18.63 19.61 0.83
CA SER A 122 17.51 19.65 1.78
C SER A 122 17.75 18.65 2.92
N VAL A 123 17.50 19.09 4.16
CA VAL A 123 17.58 18.24 5.35
C VAL A 123 16.20 18.14 5.98
N LEU A 124 15.72 16.91 6.18
CA LEU A 124 14.48 16.61 6.88
C LEU A 124 14.78 15.82 8.15
N GLN A 125 14.22 16.26 9.28
CA GLN A 125 14.25 15.51 10.53
C GLN A 125 12.87 14.95 10.81
N VAL A 126 12.82 13.66 11.11
CA VAL A 126 11.58 12.93 11.41
C VAL A 126 11.75 12.11 12.69
N PRO A 127 10.75 12.09 13.58
CA PRO A 127 10.83 11.33 14.82
C PRO A 127 10.78 9.81 14.54
N LEU A 128 11.53 9.04 15.33
CA LEU A 128 11.41 7.58 15.35
C LEU A 128 10.23 7.17 16.24
N VAL A 129 9.51 6.14 15.82
CA VAL A 129 8.45 5.52 16.62
C VAL A 129 9.08 4.56 17.64
N GLU A 130 8.67 4.67 18.89
CA GLU A 130 9.04 3.73 19.94
C GLU A 130 7.87 2.83 20.27
N HIS A 131 8.17 1.54 20.42
CA HIS A 131 7.24 0.53 20.90
C HIS A 131 7.54 0.28 22.38
N THR A 132 6.61 0.61 23.27
CA THR A 132 6.81 0.49 24.72
C THR A 132 5.91 -0.60 25.33
N GLY A 133 6.40 -1.32 26.33
CA GLY A 133 5.61 -2.34 27.04
C GLY A 133 5.20 -3.52 26.14
N GLU A 134 3.90 -3.81 26.08
CA GLU A 134 3.30 -4.90 25.30
C GLU A 134 3.05 -4.52 23.81
N ASP A 135 3.22 -3.25 23.45
CA ASP A 135 2.89 -2.66 22.13
C ASP A 135 3.97 -2.95 21.06
N ARG A 136 4.31 -4.24 20.89
CA ARG A 136 5.38 -4.67 19.98
C ARG A 136 4.89 -4.70 18.54
N TYR A 137 5.61 -4.00 17.66
CA TYR A 137 5.35 -4.11 16.22
C TYR A 137 5.52 -5.56 15.73
N PRO A 138 4.58 -6.09 14.92
CA PRO A 138 4.58 -7.49 14.52
C PRO A 138 5.78 -7.89 13.66
N ASN A 139 6.15 -9.16 13.74
CA ASN A 139 7.17 -9.75 12.86
C ASN A 139 6.57 -10.10 11.49
N VAL A 140 6.28 -9.05 10.72
CA VAL A 140 5.68 -9.14 9.39
C VAL A 140 6.45 -10.07 8.45
N PRO A 141 7.80 -10.05 8.37
CA PRO A 141 8.52 -10.96 7.47
C PRO A 141 8.31 -12.44 7.80
N ALA A 142 8.30 -12.80 9.09
CA ALA A 142 8.05 -14.16 9.54
C ALA A 142 6.63 -14.60 9.18
N PHE A 143 5.64 -13.74 9.46
CA PHE A 143 4.26 -13.96 9.05
C PHE A 143 4.12 -14.19 7.55
N MET A 144 4.69 -13.31 6.72
CA MET A 144 4.63 -13.43 5.26
C MET A 144 5.23 -14.74 4.78
N ALA A 145 6.37 -15.17 5.33
CA ALA A 145 7.00 -16.44 4.98
C ALA A 145 6.07 -17.62 5.27
N THR A 146 5.49 -17.69 6.48
CA THR A 146 4.52 -18.72 6.87
C THR A 146 3.29 -18.71 5.95
N PHE A 147 2.72 -17.53 5.68
CA PHE A 147 1.53 -17.37 4.85
C PHE A 147 1.78 -17.82 3.39
N ILE A 148 2.93 -17.47 2.82
CA ILE A 148 3.31 -17.85 1.44
C ILE A 148 3.54 -19.36 1.32
N ALA A 149 4.10 -19.98 2.37
CA ALA A 149 4.34 -21.41 2.42
C ALA A 149 3.05 -22.24 2.64
N ALA A 150 2.00 -21.62 3.20
CA ALA A 150 0.77 -22.31 3.56
C ALA A 150 0.03 -22.87 2.32
N PRO A 151 -0.55 -24.09 2.42
CA PRO A 151 -1.35 -24.67 1.35
C PRO A 151 -2.59 -23.82 1.06
N VAL A 152 -3.04 -23.84 -0.20
CA VAL A 152 -4.18 -23.03 -0.63
C VAL A 152 -5.49 -23.56 -0.04
N VAL A 153 -6.22 -22.72 0.69
CA VAL A 153 -7.53 -23.00 1.28
C VAL A 153 -8.60 -22.13 0.60
N ARG A 154 -9.11 -22.59 -0.54
CA ARG A 154 -10.03 -21.83 -1.41
C ARG A 154 -11.38 -21.51 -0.78
N SER A 155 -11.82 -22.30 0.19
CA SER A 155 -13.10 -22.08 0.88
C SER A 155 -13.13 -20.78 1.67
N ALA A 156 -11.97 -20.21 2.00
CA ALA A 156 -11.83 -19.00 2.81
C ALA A 156 -11.67 -17.71 1.98
N TRP A 157 -11.64 -17.79 0.65
CA TRP A 157 -11.25 -16.67 -0.20
C TRP A 157 -12.44 -15.72 -0.45
N GLN A 158 -12.52 -14.65 0.34
CA GLN A 158 -13.37 -13.49 0.08
C GLN A 158 -12.46 -12.26 0.05
N LEU A 159 -11.93 -11.93 -1.14
CA LEU A 159 -10.98 -10.84 -1.32
C LEU A 159 -11.72 -9.63 -1.91
N GLY A 160 -11.71 -8.52 -1.17
CA GLY A 160 -12.30 -7.26 -1.63
C GLY A 160 -11.40 -6.54 -2.64
N PRO A 161 -11.97 -5.92 -3.69
CA PRO A 161 -11.21 -5.20 -4.73
C PRO A 161 -10.44 -4.01 -4.16
N GLU A 162 -10.88 -3.41 -3.06
CA GLU A 162 -10.20 -2.29 -2.40
C GLU A 162 -8.78 -2.64 -1.97
N ARG A 163 -8.51 -3.92 -1.67
CA ARG A 163 -7.23 -4.40 -1.14
C ARG A 163 -6.21 -4.67 -2.23
N ILE A 164 -6.63 -4.87 -3.47
CA ILE A 164 -5.70 -5.02 -4.59
C ILE A 164 -5.05 -3.68 -4.97
N SER A 165 -5.74 -2.56 -4.66
CA SER A 165 -5.31 -1.22 -5.03
C SER A 165 -3.97 -0.81 -4.41
N SER A 166 -3.64 -1.30 -3.21
CA SER A 166 -2.35 -1.05 -2.57
C SER A 166 -1.20 -1.70 -3.36
N PHE A 167 -1.40 -2.92 -3.86
CA PHE A 167 -0.44 -3.59 -4.74
C PHE A 167 -0.34 -2.91 -6.12
N LEU A 168 -1.44 -2.37 -6.66
CA LEU A 168 -1.39 -1.59 -7.89
C LEU A 168 -0.52 -0.33 -7.75
N LYS A 169 -0.59 0.35 -6.60
CA LYS A 169 0.30 1.47 -6.29
C LYS A 169 1.76 1.03 -6.25
N ALA A 170 2.04 -0.14 -5.68
CA ALA A 170 3.39 -0.70 -5.68
C ALA A 170 3.89 -1.02 -7.10
N ALA A 171 3.05 -1.60 -7.97
CA ALA A 171 3.38 -1.86 -9.38
C ALA A 171 3.77 -0.57 -10.11
N LYS A 172 2.97 0.50 -9.92
CA LYS A 172 3.24 1.83 -10.48
C LYS A 172 4.53 2.43 -9.94
N ALA A 173 4.82 2.26 -8.65
CA ALA A 173 6.03 2.78 -8.02
C ALA A 173 7.32 2.16 -8.60
N TYR A 174 7.27 0.86 -8.91
CA TYR A 174 8.39 0.14 -9.52
C TYR A 174 8.39 0.20 -11.06
N ASP A 175 7.27 0.60 -11.69
CA ASP A 175 7.04 0.49 -13.13
C ASP A 175 7.27 -0.93 -13.65
N ASP A 176 6.69 -1.90 -12.93
CA ASP A 176 6.81 -3.32 -13.23
C ASP A 176 5.48 -4.03 -12.90
N PHE A 177 5.32 -5.25 -13.41
CA PHE A 177 4.07 -6.00 -13.33
C PHE A 177 3.93 -6.74 -11.99
N LEU A 178 2.68 -6.85 -11.52
CA LEU A 178 2.36 -7.75 -10.41
C LEU A 178 2.43 -9.20 -10.87
N ARG A 179 3.17 -10.02 -10.13
CA ARG A 179 3.09 -11.48 -10.19
C ARG A 179 2.30 -11.96 -8.98
N VAL A 180 1.27 -12.76 -9.21
CA VAL A 180 0.34 -13.19 -8.15
C VAL A 180 0.29 -14.71 -8.07
N LYS A 181 0.34 -15.24 -6.85
CA LYS A 181 0.22 -16.67 -6.56
C LYS A 181 -0.76 -16.90 -5.42
N ALA A 182 -1.58 -17.94 -5.55
CA ALA A 182 -2.40 -18.48 -4.47
C ALA A 182 -1.55 -19.06 -3.33
N CYS A 183 -1.79 -18.63 -2.09
CA CYS A 183 -1.19 -19.22 -0.89
C CYS A 183 -2.10 -19.07 0.33
N GLY A 184 -2.11 -20.06 1.23
CA GLY A 184 -2.95 -20.01 2.41
C GLY A 184 -4.41 -19.67 2.10
N THR A 185 -4.95 -18.69 2.82
CA THR A 185 -6.32 -18.16 2.64
C THR A 185 -6.38 -16.96 1.71
N GLY A 186 -5.34 -16.66 0.94
CA GLY A 186 -5.31 -15.51 0.04
C GLY A 186 -4.20 -15.55 -1.02
N LEU A 187 -3.55 -14.41 -1.23
CA LEU A 187 -2.61 -14.22 -2.35
C LEU A 187 -1.24 -13.74 -1.88
N ALA A 188 -0.20 -14.24 -2.51
CA ALA A 188 1.13 -13.65 -2.52
C ALA A 188 1.31 -12.82 -3.79
N VAL A 189 1.95 -11.67 -3.65
CA VAL A 189 2.24 -10.72 -4.72
C VAL A 189 3.74 -10.48 -4.76
N ALA A 190 4.34 -10.40 -5.95
CA ALA A 190 5.73 -10.02 -6.14
C ALA A 190 5.87 -9.01 -7.28
N ILE A 191 6.83 -8.10 -7.17
CA ILE A 191 7.17 -7.12 -8.20
C ILE A 191 8.69 -7.12 -8.35
N GLY A 192 9.18 -7.48 -9.53
CA GLY A 192 10.59 -7.72 -9.77
C GLY A 192 11.20 -8.66 -8.72
N SER A 193 12.37 -8.28 -8.22
CA SER A 193 13.07 -8.93 -7.10
C SER A 193 13.10 -8.07 -5.83
N LYS A 194 12.53 -6.86 -5.89
CA LYS A 194 12.62 -5.84 -4.84
C LYS A 194 11.43 -5.83 -3.90
N PHE A 195 10.28 -6.37 -4.30
CA PHE A 195 9.04 -6.31 -3.52
C PHE A 195 8.34 -7.66 -3.45
N VAL A 196 7.87 -7.99 -2.24
CA VAL A 196 6.95 -9.10 -1.97
C VAL A 196 5.83 -8.56 -1.08
N GLY A 197 4.62 -9.06 -1.28
CA GLY A 197 3.47 -8.74 -0.46
C GLY A 197 2.54 -9.94 -0.32
N VAL A 198 1.66 -9.88 0.66
CA VAL A 198 0.60 -10.88 0.86
C VAL A 198 -0.72 -10.17 1.15
N MET A 199 -1.81 -10.80 0.74
CA MET A 199 -3.18 -10.36 0.98
C MET A 199 -3.97 -11.53 1.55
N SER A 200 -4.45 -11.38 2.77
CA SER A 200 -5.27 -12.34 3.48
C SER A 200 -6.75 -12.02 3.30
N ALA A 201 -7.59 -13.06 3.24
CA ALA A 201 -9.05 -12.90 3.24
C ALA A 201 -9.62 -12.52 4.62
N ALA A 202 -8.89 -12.79 5.70
CA ALA A 202 -9.23 -12.40 7.05
C ALA A 202 -8.22 -11.40 7.61
N ARG A 203 -8.66 -10.54 8.54
CA ARG A 203 -7.72 -9.70 9.28
C ARG A 203 -6.84 -10.59 10.15
N LEU A 204 -5.55 -10.44 9.96
CA LEU A 204 -4.47 -10.89 10.82
C LEU A 204 -4.47 -9.93 11.99
N ASP A 205 -5.20 -10.30 13.04
CA ASP A 205 -5.10 -9.61 14.31
C ASP A 205 -3.76 -9.91 14.98
N GLU A 206 -3.51 -9.20 16.08
CA GLU A 206 -2.25 -9.29 16.79
C GLU A 206 -1.99 -10.69 17.38
N GLU A 207 -3.05 -11.38 17.81
CA GLU A 207 -2.99 -12.75 18.34
C GLU A 207 -2.57 -13.74 17.24
N THR A 208 -3.23 -13.70 16.09
CA THR A 208 -2.89 -14.53 14.92
C THR A 208 -1.44 -14.29 14.47
N LEU A 209 -0.98 -13.04 14.45
CA LEU A 209 0.39 -12.72 14.08
C LEU A 209 1.41 -13.25 15.08
N ARG A 210 1.12 -13.19 16.39
CA ARG A 210 1.98 -13.75 17.45
C ARG A 210 2.08 -15.28 17.33
N GLU A 211 0.95 -15.97 17.13
CA GLU A 211 0.93 -17.42 16.94
C GLU A 211 1.77 -17.86 15.73
N MET A 212 1.64 -17.12 14.62
CA MET A 212 2.39 -17.37 13.39
C MET A 212 3.88 -17.02 13.53
N GLU A 213 4.24 -16.02 14.34
CA GLU A 213 5.64 -15.72 14.68
C GLU A 213 6.26 -16.86 15.48
N ASP A 214 5.59 -17.35 16.51
CA ASP A 214 6.04 -18.49 17.31
C ASP A 214 6.15 -19.77 16.45
N GLU A 215 5.26 -19.93 15.48
CA GLU A 215 5.36 -20.99 14.46
C GLU A 215 6.55 -20.77 13.52
N ALA A 216 6.78 -19.58 12.98
CA ALA A 216 7.91 -19.28 12.11
C ALA A 216 9.28 -19.47 12.80
N VAL A 217 9.37 -19.16 14.09
CA VAL A 217 10.56 -19.43 14.93
C VAL A 217 10.78 -20.94 15.08
N ARG A 218 9.72 -21.74 15.21
CA ARG A 218 9.79 -23.22 15.23
C ARG A 218 10.21 -23.83 13.89
N TRP A 219 9.90 -23.16 12.78
CA TRP A 219 10.20 -23.57 11.41
C TRP A 219 11.45 -22.87 10.82
N GLY A 220 12.29 -22.27 11.65
CA GLY A 220 13.39 -21.40 11.22
C GLY A 220 14.43 -22.06 10.32
N HIS A 221 14.21 -22.03 9.00
CA HIS A 221 15.22 -22.00 7.93
C HIS A 221 14.51 -21.95 6.57
N ASP A 222 14.46 -20.78 5.89
CA ASP A 222 14.43 -20.63 4.41
C ASP A 222 13.90 -19.28 3.88
N LEU A 223 14.37 -18.15 4.42
CA LEU A 223 14.29 -16.88 3.68
C LEU A 223 15.42 -16.73 2.62
N ASN A 224 16.32 -17.72 2.53
CA ASN A 224 17.49 -17.72 1.63
C ASN A 224 17.40 -18.72 0.45
N SER A 225 16.36 -19.54 0.33
CA SER A 225 16.30 -20.62 -0.69
C SER A 225 15.46 -20.30 -1.93
N TRP A 226 15.20 -19.01 -2.23
CA TRP A 226 14.71 -18.62 -3.55
C TRP A 226 15.81 -18.76 -4.60
N GLY A 227 15.97 -19.97 -5.12
CA GLY A 227 16.68 -20.30 -6.35
C GLY A 227 15.79 -20.21 -7.60
N GLU A 228 16.42 -20.07 -8.75
CA GLU A 228 15.83 -19.82 -10.08
C GLU A 228 14.58 -20.65 -10.47
N PRO A 229 13.70 -20.09 -11.33
CA PRO A 229 12.40 -20.68 -11.66
C PRO A 229 12.52 -22.04 -12.35
N ARG A 230 11.82 -23.06 -11.82
CA ARG A 230 11.50 -24.28 -12.57
C ARG A 230 10.16 -24.12 -13.29
N ARG A 231 10.16 -24.22 -14.62
CA ARG A 231 8.92 -24.39 -15.41
C ARG A 231 8.22 -25.68 -14.99
N SER A 232 6.94 -25.59 -14.65
CA SER A 232 6.11 -26.77 -14.35
C SER A 232 5.70 -27.47 -15.65
N PRO A 233 5.76 -28.82 -15.75
CA PRO A 233 5.49 -29.56 -16.98
C PRO A 233 3.99 -29.83 -17.27
N PHE A 234 3.07 -29.12 -16.62
CA PHE A 234 1.63 -29.35 -16.80
C PHE A 234 0.90 -28.07 -17.17
N VAL A 235 0.79 -27.81 -18.47
CA VAL A 235 -0.19 -26.87 -19.04
C VAL A 235 -0.89 -27.57 -20.19
N LYS A 236 -2.22 -27.70 -20.09
CA LYS A 236 -3.12 -27.84 -21.24
C LYS A 236 -3.83 -26.52 -21.41
N ASP A 237 -3.93 -26.04 -22.65
CA ASP A 237 -4.43 -24.70 -23.00
C ASP A 237 -5.85 -24.44 -22.47
N PRO A 238 -6.16 -23.19 -22.04
CA PRO A 238 -7.48 -22.83 -21.55
C PRO A 238 -8.46 -22.48 -22.69
N THR A 239 -9.68 -23.00 -22.59
CA THR A 239 -10.85 -22.65 -23.42
C THR A 239 -11.43 -21.28 -22.99
N PRO A 240 -11.93 -20.44 -23.91
CA PRO A 240 -12.42 -19.10 -23.56
C PRO A 240 -13.78 -19.11 -22.82
N PRO A 241 -14.09 -18.09 -21.99
CA PRO A 241 -15.27 -18.06 -21.12
C PRO A 241 -16.52 -17.45 -21.80
N GLN A 242 -17.70 -17.96 -21.42
CA GLN A 242 -19.03 -17.41 -21.73
C GLN A 242 -19.41 -16.28 -20.77
N GLU A 243 -20.15 -15.29 -21.30
CA GLU A 243 -20.66 -14.13 -20.58
C GLU A 243 -21.92 -14.45 -19.77
N ASP A 244 -21.94 -14.07 -18.48
CA ASP A 244 -23.15 -13.51 -17.88
C ASP A 244 -22.84 -12.59 -16.68
N GLY A 245 -23.68 -11.58 -16.50
CA GLY A 245 -23.43 -10.38 -15.70
C GLY A 245 -23.56 -10.55 -14.18
N GLN A 246 -22.41 -10.67 -13.51
CA GLN A 246 -22.07 -10.12 -12.19
C GLN A 246 -20.59 -10.49 -11.98
N LYS A 247 -19.66 -9.59 -12.31
CA LYS A 247 -18.22 -9.90 -12.23
C LYS A 247 -17.71 -9.81 -10.79
N THR A 248 -18.13 -10.74 -9.94
CA THR A 248 -17.29 -11.16 -8.82
C THR A 248 -16.06 -11.84 -9.41
N PHE A 249 -14.87 -11.43 -8.97
CA PHE A 249 -13.61 -12.07 -9.38
C PHE A 249 -13.54 -13.46 -8.73
N ASP A 250 -14.13 -14.47 -9.40
CA ASP A 250 -14.24 -15.81 -8.84
C ASP A 250 -12.93 -16.59 -9.06
N LEU A 251 -12.05 -16.53 -8.06
CA LEU A 251 -10.79 -17.27 -8.00
C LEU A 251 -10.99 -18.80 -7.83
N ARG A 252 -12.23 -19.31 -7.72
CA ARG A 252 -12.49 -20.76 -7.62
C ARG A 252 -12.11 -21.50 -8.91
N THR A 253 -12.19 -20.86 -10.06
CA THR A 253 -11.83 -21.41 -11.38
C THR A 253 -10.38 -21.13 -11.79
N ALA A 254 -9.67 -20.25 -11.06
CA ALA A 254 -8.25 -19.96 -11.29
C ALA A 254 -7.35 -21.08 -10.72
N THR A 255 -7.41 -22.26 -11.31
CA THR A 255 -6.36 -23.28 -11.17
C THR A 255 -5.22 -22.94 -12.12
N GLY A 256 -4.27 -22.14 -11.66
CA GLY A 256 -3.08 -21.83 -12.42
C GLY A 256 -2.43 -20.57 -11.88
N VAL A 257 -1.10 -20.51 -11.92
CA VAL A 257 -0.37 -19.25 -11.87
C VAL A 257 -1.04 -18.32 -12.89
N VAL A 258 -1.62 -17.21 -12.43
CA VAL A 258 -2.11 -16.18 -13.35
C VAL A 258 -0.88 -15.38 -13.74
N ASP A 259 -0.18 -15.86 -14.77
CA ASP A 259 0.85 -15.06 -15.42
C ASP A 259 0.13 -13.85 -16.02
N VAL A 260 0.34 -12.70 -15.39
CA VAL A 260 -0.13 -11.38 -15.78
C VAL A 260 -1.66 -11.21 -15.69
N VAL A 261 -2.12 -10.71 -14.55
CA VAL A 261 -3.41 -9.99 -14.53
C VAL A 261 -3.19 -8.70 -15.31
N ASP A 262 -3.96 -8.48 -16.38
CA ASP A 262 -4.03 -7.16 -17.03
C ASP A 262 -4.80 -6.21 -16.10
N LEU A 263 -4.03 -5.53 -15.27
CA LEU A 263 -4.52 -4.69 -14.19
C LEU A 263 -5.02 -3.33 -14.68
N GLY A 264 -4.83 -2.99 -15.96
CA GLY A 264 -5.47 -1.81 -16.56
C GLY A 264 -6.98 -1.91 -16.44
N LYS A 265 -7.55 -3.07 -16.80
CA LYS A 265 -8.98 -3.35 -16.65
C LYS A 265 -9.46 -3.47 -15.20
N ALA A 266 -8.61 -3.93 -14.29
CA ALA A 266 -8.97 -4.02 -12.87
C ALA A 266 -8.96 -2.65 -12.18
N ALA A 267 -8.02 -1.78 -12.57
CA ALA A 267 -7.96 -0.40 -12.12
C ALA A 267 -9.12 0.42 -12.70
N GLU A 268 -9.42 0.30 -13.99
CA GLU A 268 -10.62 0.88 -14.62
C GLU A 268 -11.89 0.43 -13.89
N ALA A 269 -12.04 -0.88 -13.63
CA ALA A 269 -13.21 -1.40 -12.90
C ALA A 269 -13.30 -0.87 -11.44
N ALA A 270 -12.18 -0.61 -10.78
CA ALA A 270 -12.16 -0.05 -9.43
C ALA A 270 -12.46 1.46 -9.43
N VAL A 271 -11.99 2.19 -10.45
CA VAL A 271 -12.31 3.60 -10.68
C VAL A 271 -13.81 3.74 -11.00
N ASP A 272 -14.35 2.87 -11.85
CA ASP A 272 -15.78 2.81 -12.18
C ASP A 272 -16.63 2.52 -10.94
N GLN A 273 -16.19 1.62 -10.06
CA GLN A 273 -16.86 1.32 -8.80
C GLN A 273 -16.84 2.53 -7.85
N ASP A 274 -15.73 3.26 -7.76
CA ASP A 274 -15.65 4.44 -6.91
C ASP A 274 -16.49 5.60 -7.46
N ALA A 275 -16.49 5.80 -8.79
CA ALA A 275 -17.35 6.76 -9.47
C ALA A 275 -18.84 6.45 -9.23
N ALA A 276 -19.23 5.17 -9.32
CA ALA A 276 -20.58 4.73 -9.01
C ALA A 276 -20.98 5.01 -7.54
N LEU A 277 -20.05 4.84 -6.60
CA LEU A 277 -20.30 5.15 -5.18
C LEU A 277 -20.41 6.65 -4.90
N VAL A 278 -19.62 7.49 -5.59
CA VAL A 278 -19.74 8.95 -5.49
C VAL A 278 -21.05 9.44 -6.08
N LEU A 279 -21.48 8.89 -7.20
CA LEU A 279 -22.78 9.17 -7.77
C LEU A 279 -23.90 8.78 -6.80
N ALA A 280 -23.85 7.59 -6.21
CA ALA A 280 -24.82 7.15 -5.21
C ALA A 280 -24.82 8.05 -3.95
N ALA A 281 -23.67 8.60 -3.57
CA ALA A 281 -23.58 9.58 -2.49
C ALA A 281 -24.25 10.90 -2.86
N ALA A 282 -24.04 11.41 -4.08
CA ALA A 282 -24.72 12.62 -4.59
C ALA A 282 -26.25 12.43 -4.64
N GLU A 283 -26.73 11.27 -5.08
CA GLU A 283 -28.16 10.91 -5.11
C GLU A 283 -28.82 10.88 -3.72
N LEU A 284 -28.02 10.72 -2.66
CA LEU A 284 -28.52 10.82 -1.29
C LEU A 284 -28.42 12.23 -0.74
N VAL A 285 -27.29 12.92 -0.97
CA VAL A 285 -27.00 14.23 -0.38
C VAL A 285 -27.80 15.35 -1.03
N VAL A 286 -27.92 15.35 -2.36
CA VAL A 286 -28.60 16.44 -3.11
C VAL A 286 -30.10 16.49 -2.81
N PRO A 287 -30.88 15.38 -2.88
CA PRO A 287 -32.31 15.47 -2.57
C PRO A 287 -32.61 15.75 -1.09
N THR A 288 -31.74 15.29 -0.18
CA THR A 288 -31.92 15.50 1.26
C THR A 288 -31.37 16.83 1.76
N GLN A 289 -30.54 17.51 0.94
CA GLN A 289 -29.80 18.72 1.31
C GLN A 289 -29.02 18.55 2.63
N TYR A 290 -28.53 17.34 2.90
CA TYR A 290 -27.88 16.98 4.16
C TYR A 290 -26.57 16.21 3.93
N GLY A 291 -25.45 16.94 3.90
CA GLY A 291 -24.12 16.38 3.69
C GLY A 291 -23.49 15.84 4.97
N SER A 292 -23.88 14.64 5.44
CA SER A 292 -23.29 14.01 6.63
C SER A 292 -22.58 12.70 6.32
N VAL A 293 -21.31 12.57 6.76
CA VAL A 293 -20.51 11.34 6.67
C VAL A 293 -21.23 10.15 7.33
N ALA A 294 -21.81 10.36 8.52
CA ALA A 294 -22.54 9.31 9.23
C ALA A 294 -23.83 8.86 8.52
N MET A 295 -24.46 9.75 7.74
CA MET A 295 -25.61 9.39 6.90
C MET A 295 -25.16 8.48 5.74
N LEU A 296 -24.12 8.88 5.02
CA LEU A 296 -23.58 8.10 3.91
C LEU A 296 -23.08 6.73 4.36
N GLN A 297 -22.38 6.66 5.49
CA GLN A 297 -21.94 5.41 6.11
C GLN A 297 -23.10 4.41 6.26
N ARG A 298 -24.23 4.87 6.84
CA ARG A 298 -25.40 4.02 7.10
C ARG A 298 -26.18 3.67 5.84
N LYS A 299 -26.35 4.64 4.93
CA LYS A 299 -27.19 4.49 3.73
C LYS A 299 -26.50 3.70 2.62
N LEU A 300 -25.20 3.89 2.44
CA LEU A 300 -24.40 3.17 1.43
C LEU A 300 -23.71 1.92 2.00
N ARG A 301 -23.82 1.67 3.32
CA ARG A 301 -23.18 0.54 4.03
C ARG A 301 -21.66 0.50 3.81
N VAL A 302 -21.03 1.66 3.77
CA VAL A 302 -19.57 1.82 3.61
C VAL A 302 -18.91 2.15 4.95
N GLY A 303 -17.62 1.88 5.10
CA GLY A 303 -16.86 2.24 6.31
C GLY A 303 -16.72 3.76 6.49
N PHE A 304 -16.43 4.21 7.72
CA PHE A 304 -16.33 5.65 8.05
C PHE A 304 -15.30 6.39 7.19
N ALA A 305 -14.09 5.83 7.02
CA ALA A 305 -13.05 6.42 6.17
C ALA A 305 -13.50 6.55 4.70
N LYS A 306 -14.22 5.54 4.18
CA LYS A 306 -14.76 5.57 2.82
C LYS A 306 -15.88 6.61 2.68
N ALA A 307 -16.77 6.72 3.66
CA ALA A 307 -17.80 7.76 3.69
C ALA A 307 -17.21 9.19 3.76
N GLY A 308 -16.10 9.36 4.50
CA GLY A 308 -15.34 10.61 4.53
C GLY A 308 -14.78 10.95 3.14
N HIS A 309 -14.12 9.98 2.51
CA HIS A 309 -13.58 10.15 1.16
C HIS A 309 -14.66 10.49 0.11
N LEU A 310 -15.85 9.88 0.19
CA LEU A 310 -16.98 10.23 -0.67
C LEU A 310 -17.40 11.69 -0.48
N MET A 311 -17.42 12.20 0.76
CA MET A 311 -17.74 13.60 1.04
C MET A 311 -16.67 14.57 0.51
N ASP A 312 -15.39 14.20 0.61
CA ASP A 312 -14.29 15.00 0.06
C ASP A 312 -14.35 15.05 -1.48
N ARG A 313 -14.75 13.96 -2.13
CA ARG A 313 -14.99 13.94 -3.59
C ARG A 313 -16.18 14.80 -3.99
N LEU A 314 -17.27 14.78 -3.23
CA LEU A 314 -18.40 15.69 -3.47
C LEU A 314 -18.02 17.17 -3.25
N GLU A 315 -17.05 17.46 -2.38
CA GLU A 315 -16.53 18.81 -2.16
C GLU A 315 -15.67 19.26 -3.34
N ALA A 316 -14.77 18.40 -3.82
CA ALA A 316 -13.96 18.65 -5.01
C ALA A 316 -14.83 18.94 -6.25
N ALA A 317 -15.92 18.19 -6.41
CA ALA A 317 -16.89 18.38 -7.49
C ALA A 317 -17.78 19.63 -7.34
N GLY A 318 -17.63 20.38 -6.24
CA GLY A 318 -18.44 21.57 -5.95
C GLY A 318 -19.90 21.26 -5.59
N ILE A 319 -20.21 20.02 -5.20
CA ILE A 319 -21.57 19.58 -4.82
C ILE A 319 -21.84 19.90 -3.34
N VAL A 320 -20.84 19.76 -2.48
CA VAL A 320 -20.90 20.16 -1.07
C VAL A 320 -19.84 21.21 -0.75
N GLY A 321 -20.12 22.05 0.25
CA GLY A 321 -19.18 23.04 0.76
C GLY A 321 -18.10 22.42 1.65
N PRO A 322 -17.15 23.24 2.12
CA PRO A 322 -16.03 22.79 2.93
C PRO A 322 -16.47 22.22 4.28
N TYR A 323 -15.57 21.46 4.90
CA TYR A 323 -15.80 20.90 6.23
C TYR A 323 -15.96 22.00 7.30
N GLU A 324 -17.07 21.94 8.05
CA GLU A 324 -17.32 22.77 9.23
C GLU A 324 -17.42 21.88 10.47
N SER A 325 -16.69 22.22 11.53
CA SER A 325 -16.35 21.33 12.65
C SER A 325 -17.52 20.79 13.48
N ASP A 326 -18.75 21.30 13.31
CA ASP A 326 -19.90 20.92 14.16
C ASP A 326 -21.23 20.72 13.39
N LYS A 327 -21.21 20.67 12.06
CA LYS A 327 -22.45 20.56 11.25
C LYS A 327 -22.27 19.67 10.02
N ALA A 328 -23.41 19.19 9.50
CA ALA A 328 -23.44 18.60 8.17
C ALA A 328 -22.96 19.63 7.14
N ARG A 329 -22.16 19.20 6.15
CA ARG A 329 -21.65 20.08 5.10
C ARG A 329 -22.82 20.68 4.32
N GLN A 330 -22.71 21.96 3.99
CA GLN A 330 -23.70 22.65 3.16
C GLN A 330 -23.74 22.00 1.78
N VAL A 331 -24.93 21.74 1.26
CA VAL A 331 -25.10 21.24 -0.12
C VAL A 331 -25.26 22.45 -1.04
N LEU A 332 -24.38 22.57 -2.05
CA LEU A 332 -24.30 23.73 -2.94
C LEU A 332 -25.16 23.56 -4.19
N VAL A 333 -25.50 22.31 -4.53
CA VAL A 333 -26.29 21.95 -5.70
C VAL A 333 -27.67 21.44 -5.27
N VAL A 334 -28.71 21.98 -5.88
CA VAL A 334 -30.12 21.60 -5.59
C VAL A 334 -30.65 20.61 -6.63
N ASP A 335 -30.16 20.69 -7.86
CA ASP A 335 -30.58 19.85 -8.97
C ASP A 335 -29.66 18.63 -9.11
N LEU A 336 -30.24 17.43 -9.01
CA LEU A 336 -29.49 16.19 -9.14
C LEU A 336 -28.88 16.01 -10.53
N ASP A 337 -29.54 16.49 -11.58
CA ASP A 337 -29.03 16.35 -12.95
C ASP A 337 -27.78 17.23 -13.15
N LYS A 338 -27.77 18.41 -12.53
CA LYS A 338 -26.57 19.26 -12.48
C LYS A 338 -25.43 18.61 -11.67
N ALA A 339 -25.75 17.93 -10.56
CA ALA A 339 -24.73 17.21 -9.79
C ALA A 339 -24.11 16.04 -10.58
N ARG A 340 -24.91 15.35 -11.40
CA ARG A 340 -24.43 14.30 -12.31
C ARG A 340 -23.48 14.84 -13.37
N GLU A 341 -23.81 15.98 -13.96
CA GLU A 341 -22.96 16.65 -14.95
C GLU A 341 -21.59 17.01 -14.37
N LEU A 342 -21.56 17.59 -13.16
CA LEU A 342 -20.31 17.95 -12.47
C LEU A 342 -19.42 16.74 -12.18
N LEU A 343 -20.00 15.61 -11.78
CA LEU A 343 -19.25 14.37 -11.55
C LEU A 343 -18.73 13.73 -12.85
N ALA A 344 -19.45 13.91 -13.96
CA ALA A 344 -19.00 13.42 -15.26
C ALA A 344 -17.77 14.20 -15.74
N THR A 345 -17.75 15.53 -15.56
CA THR A 345 -16.62 16.38 -15.95
C THR A 345 -15.33 16.11 -15.14
N GLU A 346 -15.44 15.71 -13.87
CA GLU A 346 -14.26 15.30 -13.07
C GLU A 346 -13.59 14.02 -13.59
N THR A 347 -14.32 13.17 -14.32
CA THR A 347 -13.81 11.86 -14.75
C THR A 347 -12.98 11.96 -16.04
N GLU A 348 -13.07 13.07 -16.78
CA GLU A 348 -12.36 13.28 -18.05
C GLU A 348 -11.02 14.04 -17.92
N GLU A 349 -10.74 14.68 -16.78
CA GLU A 349 -9.52 15.49 -16.56
C GLU A 349 -8.42 14.81 -15.72
N GLY A 350 -8.60 13.55 -15.29
CA GLY A 350 -7.67 12.81 -14.41
C GLY A 350 -7.01 11.58 -15.05
#